data_AF-A0A845QG69-F1
#
_entry.id   AF-A0A845QG69-F1
#
_cell.length_a   1.000
_cell.length_b   1.000
_cell.length_c   1.000
_cell.angle_alpha   90.00
_cell.angle_beta   90.00
_cell.angle_gamma   90.00
#
_symmetry.space_group_name_H-M   'P 1'
#
loop_
_entity.id
_entity.type
_entity.pdbx_description
1 polymer ?
#
loop_
_entity_poly.entity_id
_entity_poly.type
_entity_poly.pdbx_seq_one_letter_code
_entity_poly.pdbx_strand_id
1 'polypeptide(L)'
;MTEQEVASATLSWWQYVLFLAPHIVPISLYFLSRQSQKRDRRNNAKLHQFQSGVQSEIDHSLASLKAAASKLKDVAFASRTGASLTRDIESCNEAVVSAGDQLMEALATADESAFADGNDWVQIFTDTYDQCLTSIQKALSSPHDPKRREILQETAKMIETRIRFVRARVENQIMDCMK
;
A
#
# COMPACT_ATOMS: atom_id res chain seq x y z
N MET A 1 21.67 32.43 -58.75
CA MET A 1 20.68 31.48 -58.21
C MET A 1 19.38 32.23 -58.13
N THR A 2 18.45 31.93 -59.03
CA THR A 2 17.19 32.65 -59.20
C THR A 2 16.16 32.09 -58.21
N GLU A 3 15.31 32.96 -57.66
CA GLU A 3 14.26 32.62 -56.67
C GLU A 3 13.31 31.50 -57.16
N GLN A 4 13.24 31.28 -58.48
CA GLN A 4 12.49 30.20 -59.11
C GLN A 4 13.01 28.78 -58.83
N GLU A 5 14.32 28.58 -58.63
CA GLU A 5 14.87 27.25 -58.33
C GLU A 5 14.62 26.83 -56.86
N VAL A 6 14.54 27.80 -55.94
CA VAL A 6 14.28 27.54 -54.52
C VAL A 6 12.81 27.17 -54.29
N ALA A 7 11.89 27.76 -55.05
CA ALA A 7 10.46 27.46 -54.98
C ALA A 7 10.11 26.05 -55.49
N SER A 8 10.79 25.53 -56.53
CA SER A 8 10.49 24.19 -57.06
C SER A 8 11.01 23.07 -56.15
N ALA A 9 12.16 23.28 -55.50
CA ALA A 9 12.73 22.32 -54.56
C ALA A 9 11.87 22.16 -53.30
N THR A 10 11.32 23.27 -52.78
CA THR A 10 10.45 23.26 -51.57
C THR A 10 9.08 22.63 -51.83
N LEU A 11 8.47 22.88 -52.99
CA LEU A 11 7.20 22.23 -53.39
C LEU A 11 7.32 20.71 -53.49
N SER A 12 8.45 20.19 -53.99
CA SER A 12 8.67 18.74 -54.12
C SER A 12 8.76 18.03 -52.77
N TRP A 13 9.33 18.68 -51.75
CA TRP A 13 9.52 18.11 -50.43
C TRP A 13 8.20 18.04 -49.66
N TRP A 14 7.37 19.08 -49.74
CA TRP A 14 6.02 19.08 -49.14
C TRP A 14 5.08 18.09 -49.82
N GLN A 15 5.18 17.90 -51.14
CA GLN A 15 4.46 16.83 -51.84
C GLN A 15 4.90 15.43 -51.36
N TYR A 16 6.19 15.21 -51.15
CA TYR A 16 6.69 13.95 -50.57
C TYR A 16 6.18 13.70 -49.14
N VAL A 17 6.15 14.74 -48.31
CA VAL A 17 5.63 14.67 -46.93
C VAL A 17 4.13 14.39 -46.92
N LEU A 18 3.34 15.04 -47.79
CA LEU A 18 1.91 14.79 -47.93
C LEU A 18 1.59 13.40 -48.49
N PHE A 19 2.44 12.87 -49.37
CA PHE A 19 2.27 11.52 -49.95
C PHE A 19 2.65 10.41 -48.95
N LEU A 20 3.62 10.67 -48.06
CA LEU A 20 4.04 9.72 -47.03
C LEU A 20 3.22 9.83 -45.72
N ALA A 21 2.63 10.98 -45.42
CA ALA A 21 1.77 11.19 -44.26
C ALA A 21 0.67 10.12 -44.07
N PRO A 22 -0.10 9.71 -45.10
CA PRO A 22 -1.13 8.67 -44.93
C PRO A 22 -0.56 7.27 -44.63
N HIS A 23 0.74 7.05 -44.77
CA HIS A 23 1.40 5.78 -44.40
C HIS A 23 2.16 5.87 -43.07
N ILE A 24 2.76 7.03 -42.76
CA ILE A 24 3.50 7.27 -41.52
C ILE A 24 2.54 7.36 -40.32
N VAL A 25 1.39 8.01 -40.48
CA VAL A 25 0.37 8.17 -39.43
C VAL A 25 -0.19 6.82 -38.94
N PRO A 26 -0.66 5.88 -39.81
CA PRO A 26 -1.15 4.59 -39.35
C PRO A 26 -0.05 3.69 -38.78
N ILE A 27 1.20 3.74 -39.29
CA ILE A 27 2.32 2.99 -38.71
C ILE A 27 2.65 3.51 -37.31
N SER A 28 2.67 4.83 -37.13
CA SER A 28 2.94 5.48 -35.83
C SER A 28 1.83 5.19 -34.83
N LEU A 29 0.56 5.24 -35.24
CA LEU A 29 -0.60 4.85 -34.43
C LEU A 29 -0.60 3.36 -34.08
N TYR A 30 -0.18 2.50 -35.00
CA TYR A 30 -0.05 1.06 -34.76
C TYR A 30 1.08 0.72 -33.78
N PHE A 31 2.21 1.43 -33.88
CA PHE A 31 3.30 1.31 -32.92
C PHE A 31 2.90 1.83 -31.53
N LEU A 32 2.21 2.97 -31.47
CA LEU A 32 1.67 3.51 -30.22
C LEU A 32 0.67 2.54 -29.58
N SER A 33 -0.26 1.98 -30.37
CA SER A 33 -1.27 1.04 -29.86
C SER A 33 -0.64 -0.27 -29.39
N ARG A 34 0.40 -0.79 -30.08
CA ARG A 34 1.16 -1.96 -29.61
C ARG A 34 1.97 -1.67 -28.36
N GLN A 35 2.57 -0.48 -28.23
CA GLN A 35 3.29 -0.10 -27.01
C GLN A 35 2.34 0.06 -25.82
N SER A 36 1.18 0.69 -26.01
CA SER A 36 0.09 0.74 -25.03
C SER A 36 -0.35 -0.66 -24.62
N GLN A 37 -0.71 -1.54 -25.58
CA GLN A 37 -1.13 -2.90 -25.27
C GLN A 37 -0.07 -3.73 -24.53
N LYS A 38 1.23 -3.55 -24.84
CA LYS A 38 2.33 -4.20 -24.12
C LYS A 38 2.45 -3.68 -22.69
N ARG A 39 2.28 -2.37 -22.48
CA ARG A 39 2.25 -1.75 -21.15
C ARG A 39 1.06 -2.27 -20.34
N ASP A 40 -0.12 -2.32 -20.93
CA ASP A 40 -1.34 -2.79 -20.27
C ASP A 40 -1.26 -4.26 -19.87
N ARG A 41 -0.67 -5.12 -20.72
CA ARG A 41 -0.42 -6.53 -20.38
C ARG A 41 0.58 -6.69 -19.24
N ARG A 42 1.64 -5.88 -19.22
CA ARG A 42 2.65 -5.92 -18.16
C ARG A 42 2.06 -5.43 -16.83
N ASN A 43 1.26 -4.37 -16.86
CA ASN A 43 0.58 -3.84 -15.68
C ASN A 43 -0.46 -4.84 -15.14
N ASN A 44 -1.24 -5.48 -16.01
CA ASN A 44 -2.17 -6.55 -15.60
C ASN A 44 -1.46 -7.76 -14.99
N ALA A 45 -0.32 -8.19 -15.55
CA ALA A 45 0.46 -9.29 -14.98
C ALA A 45 1.01 -8.95 -13.59
N LYS A 46 1.53 -7.73 -13.41
CA LYS A 46 1.97 -7.21 -12.09
C LYS A 46 0.82 -7.14 -11.09
N LEU A 47 -0.34 -6.62 -11.52
CA LEU A 47 -1.53 -6.52 -10.69
C LEU A 47 -2.01 -7.90 -10.23
N HIS A 48 -2.07 -8.86 -11.16
CA HIS A 48 -2.47 -10.22 -10.83
C HIS A 48 -1.50 -10.86 -9.84
N GLN A 49 -0.18 -10.68 -10.02
CA GLN A 49 0.83 -11.19 -9.10
C GLN A 49 0.69 -10.59 -7.69
N PHE A 50 0.40 -9.29 -7.61
CA PHE A 50 0.14 -8.61 -6.34
C PHE A 50 -1.14 -9.12 -5.67
N GLN A 51 -2.24 -9.22 -6.42
CA GLN A 51 -3.54 -9.68 -5.91
C GLN A 51 -3.51 -11.15 -5.46
N SER A 52 -2.83 -12.02 -6.21
CA SER A 52 -2.83 -13.47 -5.94
C SER A 52 -1.89 -13.89 -4.80
N GLY A 53 -0.95 -13.04 -4.40
CA GLY A 53 0.03 -13.35 -3.34
C GLY A 53 -0.01 -12.34 -2.21
N VAL A 54 0.47 -11.14 -2.50
CA VAL A 54 0.77 -10.11 -1.48
C VAL A 54 -0.48 -9.52 -0.83
N GLN A 55 -1.51 -9.20 -1.62
CA GLN A 55 -2.72 -8.58 -1.08
C GLN A 55 -3.46 -9.48 -0.08
N SER A 56 -3.56 -10.78 -0.38
CA SER A 56 -4.24 -11.75 0.48
C SER A 56 -3.57 -11.85 1.85
N GLU A 57 -2.23 -11.86 1.89
CA GLU A 57 -1.44 -11.91 3.12
C GLU A 57 -1.56 -10.61 3.94
N ILE A 58 -1.54 -9.45 3.27
CA ILE A 58 -1.80 -8.16 3.92
C ILE A 58 -3.21 -8.14 4.51
N ASP A 59 -4.23 -8.54 3.76
CA ASP A 59 -5.63 -8.52 4.22
C ASP A 59 -5.86 -9.48 5.40
N HIS A 60 -5.23 -10.65 5.38
CA HIS A 60 -5.25 -11.60 6.50
C HIS A 60 -4.61 -11.00 7.75
N SER A 61 -3.40 -10.45 7.62
CA SER A 61 -2.66 -9.86 8.74
C SER A 61 -3.39 -8.64 9.33
N LEU A 62 -4.00 -7.81 8.47
CA LEU A 62 -4.86 -6.69 8.89
C LEU A 62 -6.11 -7.17 9.64
N ALA A 63 -6.70 -8.30 9.25
CA ALA A 63 -7.83 -8.89 9.97
C ALA A 63 -7.42 -9.38 11.36
N SER A 64 -6.27 -10.04 11.48
CA SER A 64 -5.69 -10.45 12.76
C SER A 64 -5.41 -9.26 13.67
N LEU A 65 -4.83 -8.19 13.12
CA LEU A 65 -4.55 -6.96 13.86
C LEU A 65 -5.85 -6.27 14.32
N LYS A 66 -6.90 -6.31 13.50
CA LYS A 66 -8.24 -5.82 13.87
C LYS A 66 -8.85 -6.62 15.01
N ALA A 67 -8.70 -7.94 14.99
CA ALA A 67 -9.17 -8.80 16.07
C ALA A 67 -8.44 -8.50 17.39
N ALA A 68 -7.11 -8.29 17.32
CA ALA A 68 -6.31 -7.89 18.47
C ALA A 68 -6.72 -6.51 19.03
N ALA A 69 -7.00 -5.53 18.16
CA ALA A 69 -7.52 -4.21 18.57
C ALA A 69 -8.91 -4.32 19.24
N SER A 70 -9.79 -5.19 18.74
CA SER A 70 -11.08 -5.46 19.37
C SER A 70 -10.89 -6.04 20.78
N LYS A 71 -10.00 -7.03 20.93
CA LYS A 71 -9.70 -7.64 22.21
C LYS A 71 -9.13 -6.62 23.21
N LEU A 72 -8.26 -5.70 22.76
CA LEU A 72 -7.76 -4.59 23.58
C LEU A 72 -8.89 -3.69 24.09
N LYS A 73 -9.87 -3.35 23.23
CA LYS A 73 -11.05 -2.57 23.64
C LYS A 73 -11.86 -3.33 24.68
N ASP A 74 -12.13 -4.61 24.45
CA ASP A 74 -12.90 -5.45 25.36
C ASP A 74 -12.24 -5.50 26.76
N VAL A 75 -10.91 -5.64 26.80
CA VAL A 75 -10.14 -5.60 28.05
C VAL A 75 -10.21 -4.23 28.71
N ALA A 76 -10.17 -3.14 27.94
CA ALA A 76 -10.29 -1.78 28.48
C ALA A 76 -11.68 -1.50 29.10
N PHE A 77 -12.75 -2.07 28.55
CA PHE A 77 -14.12 -1.92 29.05
C PHE A 77 -14.48 -2.94 30.15
N ALA A 78 -13.82 -4.10 30.20
CA ALA A 78 -14.12 -5.13 31.18
C ALA A 78 -13.86 -4.66 32.63
N SER A 79 -14.75 -4.99 33.58
CA SER A 79 -14.61 -4.59 35.00
C SER A 79 -13.53 -5.36 35.78
N ARG A 80 -12.58 -6.02 35.09
CA ARG A 80 -11.48 -6.79 35.70
C ARG A 80 -10.40 -5.86 36.23
N THR A 81 -9.68 -6.29 37.27
CA THR A 81 -8.65 -5.49 37.96
C THR A 81 -7.45 -6.36 38.36
N GLY A 82 -6.36 -5.70 38.80
CA GLY A 82 -5.19 -6.36 39.38
C GLY A 82 -4.49 -7.36 38.45
N ALA A 83 -4.23 -8.56 38.95
CA ALA A 83 -3.51 -9.61 38.22
C ALA A 83 -4.29 -10.13 36.99
N SER A 84 -5.63 -10.21 37.07
CA SER A 84 -6.44 -10.65 35.93
C SER A 84 -6.33 -9.68 34.76
N LEU A 85 -6.45 -8.38 35.03
CA LEU A 85 -6.32 -7.35 34.00
C LEU A 85 -4.92 -7.36 33.37
N THR A 86 -3.89 -7.57 34.18
CA THR A 86 -2.51 -7.61 33.69
C THR A 86 -2.28 -8.80 32.75
N ARG A 87 -2.76 -9.99 33.12
CA ARG A 87 -2.70 -11.18 32.25
C ARG A 87 -3.48 -10.99 30.94
N ASP A 88 -4.64 -10.32 31.01
CA ASP A 88 -5.42 -10.00 29.81
C ASP A 88 -4.67 -9.03 28.88
N ILE A 89 -3.97 -8.03 29.44
CA ILE A 89 -3.15 -7.08 28.66
C ILE A 89 -1.93 -7.78 28.08
N GLU A 90 -1.25 -8.66 28.81
CA GLU A 90 -0.14 -9.48 28.30
C GLU A 90 -0.59 -10.33 27.10
N SER A 91 -1.72 -11.02 27.23
CA SER A 91 -2.30 -11.81 26.13
C SER A 91 -2.74 -10.95 24.94
N CYS A 92 -3.12 -9.69 25.17
CA CYS A 92 -3.37 -8.75 24.08
C CYS A 92 -2.06 -8.30 23.42
N ASN A 93 -1.01 -8.03 24.20
CA ASN A 93 0.30 -7.66 23.70
C ASN A 93 0.85 -8.73 22.76
N GLU A 94 0.84 -10.00 23.19
CA GLU A 94 1.28 -11.14 22.37
C GLU A 94 0.50 -11.22 21.05
N ALA A 95 -0.83 -11.03 21.09
CA ALA A 95 -1.66 -11.05 19.90
C ALA A 95 -1.38 -9.87 18.94
N VAL A 96 -1.16 -8.67 19.49
CA VAL A 96 -0.79 -7.49 18.70
C VAL A 96 0.59 -7.67 18.08
N VAL A 97 1.56 -8.17 18.84
CA VAL A 97 2.92 -8.42 18.36
C VAL A 97 2.90 -9.44 17.22
N SER A 98 2.27 -10.59 17.46
CA SER A 98 2.18 -11.65 16.45
C SER A 98 1.51 -11.19 15.15
N ALA A 99 0.40 -10.45 15.24
CA ALA A 99 -0.29 -9.94 14.06
C ALA A 99 0.48 -8.79 13.37
N GLY A 100 1.20 -7.98 14.13
CA GLY A 100 2.04 -6.90 13.60
C GLY A 100 3.25 -7.44 12.85
N ASP A 101 3.89 -8.48 13.36
CA ASP A 101 5.03 -9.13 12.71
C ASP A 101 4.63 -9.80 11.38
N GLN A 102 3.48 -10.47 11.35
CA GLN A 102 2.90 -11.02 10.12
C GLN A 102 2.63 -9.92 9.08
N LEU A 103 2.11 -8.77 9.53
CA LEU A 103 1.87 -7.65 8.63
C LEU A 103 3.19 -7.05 8.13
N MET A 104 4.21 -6.92 8.97
CA MET A 104 5.53 -6.44 8.53
C MET A 104 6.14 -7.36 7.48
N GLU A 105 6.04 -8.69 7.64
CA GLU A 105 6.53 -9.66 6.65
C GLU A 105 5.77 -9.55 5.32
N ALA A 106 4.44 -9.41 5.37
CA ALA A 106 3.61 -9.20 4.17
C ALA A 106 3.93 -7.86 3.47
N LEU A 107 4.20 -6.80 4.25
CA LEU A 107 4.60 -5.49 3.70
C LEU A 107 6.03 -5.53 3.14
N ALA A 108 6.95 -6.28 3.74
CA ALA A 108 8.30 -6.46 3.20
C ALA A 108 8.25 -7.22 1.86
N THR A 109 7.40 -8.24 1.75
CA THR A 109 7.13 -8.91 0.47
C THR A 109 6.53 -7.94 -0.55
N ALA A 110 5.70 -6.99 -0.09
CA ALA A 110 5.18 -5.92 -0.95
C ALA A 110 6.30 -4.99 -1.43
N ASP A 111 7.24 -4.60 -0.56
CA ASP A 111 8.42 -3.78 -0.88
C ASP A 111 9.32 -4.42 -1.94
N GLU A 112 9.55 -5.73 -1.83
CA GLU A 112 10.35 -6.49 -2.79
C GLU A 112 9.64 -6.73 -4.12
N SER A 113 8.32 -6.55 -4.15
CA SER A 113 7.53 -6.78 -5.35
C SER A 113 7.77 -5.68 -6.39
N ALA A 114 7.69 -6.04 -7.67
CA ALA A 114 7.75 -5.10 -8.79
C ALA A 114 6.56 -4.09 -8.86
N PHE A 115 5.70 -4.12 -7.84
CA PHE A 115 4.53 -3.29 -7.59
C PHE A 115 4.81 -2.15 -6.59
N ALA A 116 5.86 -2.25 -5.76
CA ALA A 116 6.21 -1.24 -4.78
C ALA A 116 6.55 0.13 -5.39
N ASP A 117 7.08 0.16 -6.62
CA ASP A 117 7.50 1.38 -7.33
C ASP A 117 8.33 2.35 -6.46
N GLY A 118 9.23 1.81 -5.63
CA GLY A 118 10.08 2.59 -4.74
C GLY A 118 9.42 3.10 -3.45
N ASN A 119 8.20 2.65 -3.15
CA ASN A 119 7.56 2.91 -1.86
C ASN A 119 8.09 1.95 -0.80
N ASP A 120 8.31 2.48 0.41
CA ASP A 120 8.69 1.72 1.61
C ASP A 120 7.42 1.48 2.46
N TRP A 121 6.78 0.33 2.27
CA TRP A 121 5.55 -0.09 2.92
C TRP A 121 5.80 -0.42 4.39
N VAL A 122 6.94 -1.03 4.71
CA VAL A 122 7.35 -1.37 6.08
C VAL A 122 7.52 -0.13 6.93
N GLN A 123 8.33 0.85 6.48
CA GLN A 123 8.63 2.06 7.26
C GLN A 123 7.37 2.78 7.70
N ILE A 124 6.37 2.86 6.82
CA ILE A 124 5.13 3.56 7.12
C ILE A 124 4.39 2.86 8.28
N PHE A 125 4.47 1.54 8.42
CA PHE A 125 3.85 0.79 9.52
C PHE A 125 4.66 0.81 10.81
N THR A 126 5.99 0.67 10.72
CA THR A 126 6.90 0.50 11.86
C THR A 126 6.79 1.63 12.89
N ASP A 127 6.85 2.89 12.48
CA ASP A 127 6.86 4.04 13.41
C ASP A 127 5.63 4.06 14.33
N THR A 128 4.45 3.74 13.78
CA THR A 128 3.19 3.73 14.56
C THR A 128 3.05 2.45 15.37
N TYR A 129 3.56 1.33 14.85
CA TYR A 129 3.56 0.06 15.54
C TYR A 129 4.42 0.12 16.81
N ASP A 130 5.60 0.72 16.74
CA ASP A 130 6.47 0.95 17.89
C ASP A 130 5.81 1.81 18.96
N GLN A 131 5.04 2.83 18.56
CA GLN A 131 4.24 3.64 19.49
C GLN A 131 3.11 2.84 20.15
N CYS A 132 2.47 1.93 19.40
CA CYS A 132 1.46 1.02 19.96
C CYS A 132 2.07 0.09 21.00
N LEU A 133 3.21 -0.54 20.69
CA LEU A 133 3.94 -1.42 21.61
C LEU A 133 4.38 -0.66 22.86
N THR A 134 4.93 0.55 22.70
CA THR A 134 5.30 1.42 23.82
C THR A 134 4.11 1.75 24.71
N SER A 135 2.93 1.98 24.13
CA SER A 135 1.71 2.29 24.88
C SER A 135 1.21 1.08 25.68
N ILE A 136 1.25 -0.12 25.09
CA ILE A 136 0.92 -1.36 25.81
C ILE A 136 1.93 -1.63 26.93
N GLN A 137 3.23 -1.44 26.65
CA GLN A 137 4.29 -1.56 27.64
C GLN A 137 4.06 -0.63 28.83
N LYS A 138 3.66 0.63 28.57
CA LYS A 138 3.32 1.61 29.61
C LYS A 138 2.12 1.17 30.45
N ALA A 139 1.12 0.55 29.83
CA ALA A 139 -0.01 -0.02 30.55
C ALA A 139 0.36 -1.26 31.39
N LEU A 140 1.41 -2.00 31.01
CA LEU A 140 1.93 -3.13 31.78
C LEU A 140 2.85 -2.70 32.94
N SER A 141 3.72 -1.71 32.71
CA SER A 141 4.68 -1.22 33.70
C SER A 141 4.03 -0.49 34.89
N SER A 142 2.80 -0.02 34.72
CA SER A 142 2.08 0.78 35.72
C SER A 142 0.79 0.09 36.17
N PRO A 143 0.85 -1.08 36.85
CA PRO A 143 -0.32 -1.91 37.11
C PRO A 143 -1.40 -1.27 37.99
N HIS A 144 -1.02 -0.26 38.78
CA HIS A 144 -1.92 0.49 39.67
C HIS A 144 -2.42 1.82 39.07
N ASP A 145 -2.00 2.18 37.85
CA ASP A 145 -2.41 3.45 37.24
C ASP A 145 -3.88 3.38 36.81
N PRO A 146 -4.76 4.29 37.29
CA PRO A 146 -6.15 4.35 36.85
C PRO A 146 -6.28 4.62 35.34
N LYS A 147 -5.26 5.19 34.71
CA LYS A 147 -5.24 5.54 33.28
C LYS A 147 -4.94 4.37 32.34
N ARG A 148 -4.65 3.17 32.85
CA ARG A 148 -4.38 1.99 32.01
C ARG A 148 -5.46 1.76 30.95
N ARG A 149 -6.73 1.92 31.33
CA ARG A 149 -7.87 1.70 30.42
C ARG A 149 -7.91 2.73 29.29
N GLU A 150 -7.62 3.99 29.60
CA GLU A 150 -7.53 5.07 28.62
C GLU A 150 -6.39 4.79 27.62
N ILE A 151 -5.22 4.36 28.11
CA ILE A 151 -4.08 3.98 27.27
C ILE A 151 -4.43 2.82 26.34
N LEU A 152 -5.13 1.79 26.82
CA LEU A 152 -5.55 0.66 25.99
C LEU A 152 -6.57 1.06 24.92
N GLN A 153 -7.53 1.95 25.25
CA GLN A 153 -8.49 2.48 24.28
C GLN A 153 -7.81 3.31 23.19
N GLU A 154 -6.87 4.17 23.59
CA GLU A 154 -6.08 4.98 22.67
C GLU A 154 -5.23 4.09 21.75
N THR A 155 -4.56 3.08 22.32
CA THR A 155 -3.77 2.10 21.56
C THR A 155 -4.65 1.37 20.53
N ALA A 156 -5.84 0.90 20.92
CA ALA A 156 -6.74 0.24 19.98
C ALA A 156 -7.18 1.19 18.84
N LYS A 157 -7.41 2.46 19.13
CA LYS A 157 -7.74 3.49 18.13
C LYS A 157 -6.57 3.76 17.18
N MET A 158 -5.33 3.76 17.68
CA MET A 158 -4.13 3.89 16.86
C MET A 158 -4.02 2.72 15.87
N ILE A 159 -4.19 1.48 16.36
CA ILE A 159 -4.17 0.27 15.52
C ILE A 159 -5.26 0.34 14.44
N GLU A 160 -6.50 0.69 14.78
CA GLU A 160 -7.60 0.80 13.81
C GLU A 160 -7.37 1.90 12.76
N THR A 161 -6.79 3.01 13.17
CA THR A 161 -6.41 4.09 12.24
C THR A 161 -5.34 3.62 11.27
N ARG A 162 -4.38 2.82 11.77
CA ARG A 162 -3.31 2.26 10.96
C ARG A 162 -3.82 1.22 9.96
N ILE A 163 -4.74 0.34 10.38
CA ILE A 163 -5.41 -0.62 9.49
C ILE A 163 -6.08 0.11 8.33
N ARG A 164 -6.83 1.19 8.61
CA ARG A 164 -7.47 2.00 7.56
C ARG A 164 -6.46 2.62 6.61
N PHE A 165 -5.34 3.14 7.13
CA PHE A 165 -4.30 3.74 6.32
C PHE A 165 -3.67 2.72 5.35
N VAL A 166 -3.29 1.54 5.86
CA VAL A 166 -2.69 0.47 5.03
C VAL A 166 -3.67 0.03 3.94
N ARG A 167 -4.96 -0.18 4.27
CA ARG A 167 -5.99 -0.52 3.28
C ARG A 167 -6.16 0.53 2.20
N ALA A 168 -6.31 1.79 2.59
CA ALA A 168 -6.46 2.89 1.63
C ALA A 168 -5.24 2.98 0.69
N ARG A 169 -4.05 2.67 1.20
CA ARG A 169 -2.84 2.66 0.39
C ARG A 169 -2.78 1.49 -0.59
N VAL A 170 -3.16 0.29 -0.16
CA VAL A 170 -3.31 -0.88 -1.05
C VAL A 170 -4.32 -0.57 -2.16
N GLU A 171 -5.47 -0.01 -1.82
CA GLU A 171 -6.51 0.40 -2.77
C GLU A 171 -6.00 1.46 -3.77
N ASN A 172 -5.28 2.49 -3.29
CA ASN A 172 -4.70 3.52 -4.16
C ASN A 172 -3.68 2.93 -5.14
N GLN A 173 -2.81 2.03 -4.68
CA GLN A 173 -1.80 1.41 -5.55
C GLN A 173 -2.43 0.50 -6.61
N ILE A 174 -3.50 -0.22 -6.25
CA ILE A 174 -4.29 -1.00 -7.22
C ILE A 174 -4.88 -0.07 -8.28
N MET A 175 -5.49 1.05 -7.86
CA MET A 175 -6.09 2.03 -8.77
C MET A 175 -5.06 2.67 -9.69
N ASP A 176 -3.85 2.96 -9.21
CA ASP A 176 -2.77 3.52 -10.02
C ASP A 176 -2.23 2.53 -11.07
N CYS A 177 -2.27 1.23 -10.77
CA CYS A 177 -1.90 0.19 -11.74
C CYS A 177 -2.96 -0.04 -12.83
N MET A 178 -4.19 0.41 -12.61
CA MET A 178 -5.30 0.31 -13.57
C MET A 178 -5.39 1.52 -14.53
N LYS A 179 -4.62 2.58 -14.30
CA LYS A 179 -4.54 3.78 -15.16
C LYS A 179 -3.47 3.64 -16.24
#